data_AF-A0A4Z0GZ59-F1
#
_entry.id   AF-A0A4Z0GZ59-F1
#
_cell.length_a   1.000
_cell.length_b   1.000
_cell.length_c   1.000
_cell.angle_alpha   90.00
_cell.angle_beta   90.00
_cell.angle_gamma   90.00
#
_symmetry.space_group_name_H-M   'P 1'
#
loop_
_entity.id
_entity.type
_entity.pdbx_description
1 polymer ?
#
loop_
_entity_poly.entity_id
_entity_poly.type
_entity_poly.pdbx_seq_one_letter_code
_entity_poly.pdbx_strand_id
1 'polypeptide(L)'
;MVLNTQALMEKDYFHVEPISQRIKLYELPENMGQEQMKHLEEIAAERECDKIIAYVRAGEETIVESLSFHLEAEVKGLLNGEDAKVYAKFLNPERNQPDPENVIHRVQEMDIKPKTLYSLPEDYSMVWGTKHHAEEMADFYGTVFDTYPTPIDDPDYIKQMMDDHVHFSLIYYNDQLVSACSADIFTDLNAAEFTDCATSPHHRGKGLLSHQYPMLETKMKELGIQTMFTYTRAISMGMNIVTAQHGFTFGGCMVQNSMIGTGIEDMNMWYKKL
;
A
#
# COMPACT_ATOMS: atom_id res chain seq x y z
N MET A 1 -21.79 -0.63 -13.88
CA MET A 1 -21.20 0.64 -14.37
C MET A 1 -20.06 0.92 -13.41
N VAL A 2 -18.91 0.30 -13.70
CA VAL A 2 -17.74 0.32 -12.81
C VAL A 2 -17.11 1.69 -12.95
N LEU A 3 -16.99 2.40 -11.83
CA LEU A 3 -16.42 3.74 -11.79
C LEU A 3 -14.93 3.64 -12.16
N ASN A 4 -14.64 4.12 -13.36
CA ASN A 4 -13.31 4.37 -13.87
C ASN A 4 -12.54 5.27 -12.90
N THR A 5 -11.42 4.80 -12.35
CA THR A 5 -10.47 5.57 -11.53
C THR A 5 -9.95 6.83 -12.24
N GLN A 6 -10.10 6.91 -13.56
CA GLN A 6 -9.76 8.08 -14.38
C GLN A 6 -10.96 8.95 -14.80
N ALA A 7 -12.20 8.63 -14.41
CA ALA A 7 -13.37 9.46 -14.72
C ALA A 7 -13.70 10.53 -13.64
N LEU A 8 -12.84 10.68 -12.63
CA LEU A 8 -12.90 11.73 -11.60
C LEU A 8 -11.75 12.75 -11.75
N MET A 9 -11.33 13.05 -12.98
CA MET A 9 -10.49 14.23 -13.27
C MET A 9 -11.37 15.46 -13.56
N GLU A 10 -12.26 15.82 -12.64
CA GLU A 10 -12.26 17.19 -12.13
C GLU A 10 -11.17 17.21 -11.05
N LYS A 11 -10.35 18.26 -10.95
CA LYS A 11 -9.16 18.30 -10.07
C LYS A 11 -9.52 18.23 -8.58
N ASP A 12 -9.90 17.07 -8.10
CA ASP A 12 -10.14 16.81 -6.70
C ASP A 12 -8.81 16.34 -6.08
N TYR A 13 -8.32 17.09 -5.10
CA TYR A 13 -7.08 16.83 -4.34
C TYR A 13 -7.22 15.63 -3.37
N PHE A 14 -8.27 14.83 -3.55
CA PHE A 14 -8.62 13.71 -2.68
C PHE A 14 -9.09 12.50 -3.50
N HIS A 15 -8.88 11.31 -2.95
CA HIS A 15 -9.32 10.04 -3.51
C HIS A 15 -10.29 9.36 -2.54
N VAL A 16 -11.51 9.06 -3.00
CA VAL A 16 -12.52 8.36 -2.20
C VAL A 16 -12.39 6.85 -2.43
N GLU A 17 -12.27 6.09 -1.35
CA GLU A 17 -12.13 4.64 -1.38
C GLU A 17 -13.21 3.99 -0.49
N PRO A 18 -14.45 3.79 -1.01
CA PRO A 18 -15.58 3.32 -0.22
C PRO A 18 -15.38 1.92 0.39
N ILE A 19 -14.63 1.04 -0.29
CA ILE A 19 -14.38 -0.33 0.20
C ILE A 19 -13.63 -0.30 1.54
N SER A 20 -12.63 0.58 1.67
CA SER A 20 -11.93 0.84 2.94
C SER A 20 -12.57 1.97 3.76
N GLN A 21 -13.74 2.45 3.35
CA GLN A 21 -14.51 3.52 3.99
C GLN A 21 -13.67 4.78 4.24
N ARG A 22 -12.74 5.13 3.35
CA ARG A 22 -11.79 6.23 3.60
C ARG A 22 -11.70 7.24 2.46
N ILE A 23 -11.26 8.45 2.79
CA ILE A 23 -10.79 9.45 1.83
C ILE A 23 -9.28 9.65 2.04
N LYS A 24 -8.50 9.74 0.96
CA LYS A 24 -7.06 10.03 0.99
C LYS A 24 -6.76 11.38 0.38
N LEU A 25 -5.88 12.16 1.00
CA LEU A 25 -5.31 13.38 0.46
C LEU A 25 -3.80 13.18 0.36
N TYR A 26 -3.26 13.11 -0.86
CA TYR A 26 -1.81 13.01 -1.08
C TYR A 26 -1.11 14.37 -1.02
N GLU A 27 -1.88 15.44 -1.17
CA GLU A 27 -1.46 16.83 -1.03
C GLU A 27 -2.60 17.61 -0.34
N LEU A 28 -2.24 18.51 0.58
CA LEU A 28 -3.22 19.40 1.19
C LEU A 28 -3.51 20.57 0.23
N PRO A 29 -4.78 20.94 0.01
CA PRO A 29 -5.08 22.11 -0.79
C PRO A 29 -4.59 23.38 -0.07
N GLU A 30 -4.11 24.37 -0.83
CA GLU A 30 -3.56 25.62 -0.26
C GLU A 30 -4.54 26.34 0.69
N ASN A 31 -5.84 26.20 0.45
CA ASN A 31 -6.91 26.78 1.25
C ASN A 31 -7.47 25.81 2.30
N MET A 32 -6.76 24.73 2.66
CA MET A 32 -7.25 23.77 3.65
C MET A 32 -7.61 24.46 4.97
N GLY A 33 -8.86 24.31 5.39
CA GLY A 33 -9.42 24.93 6.58
C GLY A 33 -10.75 24.31 6.96
N GLN A 34 -11.46 24.94 7.90
CA GLN A 34 -12.73 24.40 8.44
C GLN A 34 -13.82 24.23 7.38
N GLU A 35 -13.89 25.11 6.38
CA GLU A 35 -14.88 25.03 5.30
C GLU A 35 -14.61 23.84 4.37
N GLN A 36 -13.36 23.68 3.93
CA GLN A 36 -12.93 22.56 3.09
C GLN A 36 -13.05 21.23 3.84
N MET A 37 -12.72 21.24 5.14
CA MET A 37 -12.92 20.08 6.01
C MET A 37 -14.40 19.69 6.08
N LYS A 38 -15.31 20.65 6.30
CA LYS A 38 -16.74 20.37 6.32
C LYS A 38 -17.23 19.77 5.00
N HIS A 39 -16.74 20.28 3.87
CA HIS A 39 -17.06 19.71 2.56
C HIS A 39 -16.57 18.26 2.41
N LEU A 40 -15.35 17.95 2.86
CA LEU A 40 -14.83 16.58 2.88
C LEU A 40 -15.64 15.66 3.80
N GLU A 41 -16.12 16.17 4.94
CA GLU A 41 -17.02 15.42 5.84
C GLU A 41 -18.38 15.13 5.21
N GLU A 42 -18.93 16.07 4.44
CA GLU A 42 -20.16 15.88 3.66
C GLU A 42 -19.97 14.80 2.59
N ILE A 43 -18.87 14.86 1.82
CA ILE A 43 -18.52 13.82 0.84
C ILE A 43 -18.32 12.46 1.52
N ALA A 44 -17.63 12.43 2.66
CA ALA A 44 -17.38 11.21 3.41
C ALA A 44 -18.70 10.57 3.85
N ALA A 45 -19.64 11.37 4.38
CA ALA A 45 -20.97 10.90 4.74
C ALA A 45 -21.77 10.35 3.54
N GLU A 46 -21.74 11.04 2.39
CA GLU A 46 -22.39 10.59 1.15
C GLU A 46 -21.81 9.30 0.57
N ARG A 47 -20.54 9.01 0.87
CA ARG A 47 -19.78 7.87 0.34
C ARG A 47 -19.52 6.80 1.38
N GLU A 48 -20.22 6.87 2.52
CA GLU A 48 -20.12 5.92 3.65
C GLU A 48 -18.66 5.73 4.11
N CYS A 49 -17.89 6.81 4.08
CA CYS A 49 -16.52 6.86 4.56
C CYS A 49 -16.49 7.50 5.95
N ASP A 50 -15.72 6.91 6.86
CA ASP A 50 -15.63 7.35 8.25
C ASP A 50 -14.19 7.59 8.73
N LYS A 51 -13.22 7.62 7.81
CA LYS A 51 -11.83 8.07 8.03
C LYS A 51 -11.35 8.94 6.88
N ILE A 52 -10.59 9.96 7.22
CA ILE A 52 -9.87 10.81 6.25
C ILE A 52 -8.39 10.72 6.60
N ILE A 53 -7.55 10.41 5.61
CA ILE A 53 -6.09 10.41 5.75
C ILE A 53 -5.48 11.52 4.92
N ALA A 54 -4.46 12.18 5.45
CA ALA A 54 -3.74 13.24 4.78
C ALA A 54 -2.23 13.00 4.87
N TYR A 55 -1.55 13.12 3.74
CA TYR A 55 -0.11 13.20 3.62
C TYR A 55 0.28 14.68 3.73
N VAL A 56 1.10 14.99 4.72
CA VAL A 56 1.36 16.36 5.19
C VAL A 56 2.86 16.63 5.13
N ARG A 57 3.24 17.77 4.54
CA ARG A 57 4.64 18.23 4.50
C ARG A 57 5.00 18.93 5.81
N ALA A 58 6.31 19.06 6.05
CA ALA A 58 6.80 19.89 7.14
C ALA A 58 6.33 21.35 6.98
N GLY A 59 5.75 21.92 8.04
CA GLY A 59 5.18 23.26 8.05
C GLY A 59 3.65 23.30 7.95
N GLU A 60 3.01 22.21 7.53
CA GLU A 60 1.55 22.12 7.37
C GLU A 60 0.86 21.42 8.56
N GLU A 61 1.63 20.90 9.52
CA GLU A 61 1.08 20.09 10.62
C GLU A 61 0.05 20.85 11.46
N THR A 62 0.31 22.14 11.71
CA THR A 62 -0.61 22.98 12.49
C THR A 62 -1.99 23.12 11.85
N ILE A 63 -2.09 23.02 10.51
CA ILE A 63 -3.36 23.07 9.78
C ILE A 63 -4.19 21.84 10.14
N VAL A 64 -3.64 20.64 9.94
CA VAL A 64 -4.36 19.38 10.19
C VAL A 64 -4.62 19.14 11.68
N GLU A 65 -3.71 19.56 12.56
CA GLU A 65 -3.92 19.51 14.02
C GLU A 65 -5.10 20.39 14.44
N SER A 66 -5.24 21.59 13.85
CA SER A 66 -6.40 22.46 14.11
C SER A 66 -7.73 21.87 13.60
N LEU A 67 -7.67 20.93 12.65
CA LEU A 67 -8.80 20.17 12.12
C LEU A 67 -9.03 18.83 12.85
N SER A 68 -8.32 18.62 13.98
CA SER A 68 -8.42 17.42 14.82
C SER A 68 -7.97 16.13 14.12
N PHE A 69 -6.96 16.21 13.26
CA PHE A 69 -6.26 15.02 12.80
C PHE A 69 -5.21 14.58 13.84
N HIS A 70 -4.90 13.29 13.82
CA HIS A 70 -3.90 12.65 14.66
C HIS A 70 -2.80 12.02 13.80
N LEU A 71 -1.55 12.18 14.20
CA LEU A 71 -0.41 11.56 13.53
C LEU A 71 -0.47 10.04 13.68
N GLU A 72 -0.44 9.31 12.57
CA GLU A 72 -0.36 7.84 12.55
C GLU A 72 1.04 7.34 12.15
N ALA A 73 1.75 8.06 11.28
CA ALA A 73 3.04 7.63 10.77
C ALA A 73 3.88 8.75 10.12
N GLU A 74 5.16 8.47 9.89
CA GLU A 74 6.12 9.31 9.18
C GLU A 74 6.86 8.49 8.11
N VAL A 75 7.03 9.08 6.92
CA VAL A 75 7.64 8.44 5.75
C VAL A 75 8.68 9.38 5.16
N LYS A 76 9.96 9.03 5.28
CA LYS A 76 11.04 9.92 4.84
C LYS A 76 11.24 9.87 3.34
N GLY A 77 11.34 11.04 2.71
CA GLY A 77 11.54 11.20 1.26
C GLY A 77 10.34 10.84 0.38
N LEU A 78 9.15 10.68 0.96
CA LEU A 78 7.96 10.25 0.21
C LEU A 78 7.48 11.28 -0.82
N LEU A 79 7.55 12.56 -0.51
CA LEU A 79 6.90 13.61 -1.30
C LEU A 79 7.92 14.37 -2.15
N ASN A 80 8.37 13.79 -3.26
CA ASN A 80 9.46 14.29 -4.10
C ASN A 80 10.79 14.44 -3.36
N GLY A 81 11.10 13.51 -2.45
CA GLY A 81 12.32 13.54 -1.64
C GLY A 81 12.18 14.30 -0.32
N GLU A 82 11.05 14.97 -0.08
CA GLU A 82 10.70 15.52 1.23
C GLU A 82 10.03 14.47 2.12
N ASP A 83 10.20 14.62 3.43
CA ASP A 83 9.57 13.76 4.42
C ASP A 83 8.07 14.07 4.53
N ALA A 84 7.26 13.04 4.71
CA ALA A 84 5.82 13.14 4.88
C ALA A 84 5.42 12.66 6.27
N LYS A 85 4.44 13.32 6.85
CA LYS A 85 3.69 12.80 8.00
C LYS A 85 2.30 12.43 7.54
N VAL A 86 1.82 11.27 7.99
CA VAL A 86 0.49 10.78 7.68
C VAL A 86 -0.40 10.98 8.90
N TYR A 87 -1.43 11.80 8.69
CA TYR A 87 -2.40 12.19 9.68
C TYR A 87 -3.75 11.58 9.35
N ALA A 88 -4.50 11.18 10.38
CA ALA A 88 -5.84 10.65 10.24
C ALA A 88 -6.86 11.42 11.08
N LYS A 89 -8.04 11.65 10.51
CA LYS A 89 -9.24 12.10 11.20
C LYS A 89 -10.27 10.98 11.15
N PHE A 90 -10.70 10.53 12.32
CA PHE A 90 -11.75 9.53 12.45
C PHE A 90 -13.09 10.24 12.61
N LEU A 91 -13.98 10.11 11.62
CA LEU A 91 -15.32 10.69 11.64
C LEU A 91 -16.26 9.86 12.53
N ASN A 92 -15.97 8.56 12.63
CA ASN A 92 -16.57 7.65 13.60
C ASN A 92 -15.56 7.36 14.72
N PRO A 93 -15.85 7.74 15.99
CA PRO A 93 -14.95 7.49 17.11
C PRO A 93 -14.61 6.01 17.34
N GLU A 94 -15.51 5.09 16.97
CA GLU A 94 -15.30 3.65 17.10
C GLU A 94 -14.26 3.10 16.11
N ARG A 95 -13.88 3.89 15.09
CA ARG A 95 -12.86 3.48 14.10
C ARG A 95 -11.42 3.62 14.62
N ASN A 96 -11.20 4.39 15.68
CA ASN A 96 -9.87 4.58 16.25
C ASN A 96 -9.56 3.52 17.32
N GLN A 97 -9.56 2.25 16.93
CA GLN A 97 -9.29 1.10 17.80
C GLN A 97 -8.08 0.34 17.26
N PRO A 98 -6.85 0.68 17.70
CA PRO A 98 -5.64 -0.03 17.29
C PRO A 98 -5.74 -1.52 17.61
N ASP A 99 -5.28 -2.36 16.69
CA ASP A 99 -5.28 -3.80 16.86
C ASP A 99 -4.23 -4.22 17.90
N PRO A 100 -4.65 -4.82 19.05
CA PRO A 100 -3.71 -5.25 20.08
C PRO A 100 -2.79 -6.39 19.63
N GLU A 101 -3.12 -7.08 18.53
CA GLU A 101 -2.31 -8.17 17.97
C GLU A 101 -1.21 -7.68 17.01
N ASN A 102 -1.09 -6.36 16.80
CA ASN A 102 -0.05 -5.77 15.96
C ASN A 102 1.34 -6.34 16.31
N VAL A 103 1.99 -6.93 15.32
CA VAL A 103 3.24 -7.68 15.48
C VAL A 103 4.48 -6.78 15.58
N ILE A 104 4.35 -5.47 15.38
CA ILE A 104 5.50 -4.58 15.18
C ILE A 104 6.51 -4.63 16.33
N HIS A 105 6.05 -4.66 17.58
CA HIS A 105 6.92 -4.72 18.75
C HIS A 105 7.81 -5.97 18.72
N ARG A 106 7.22 -7.13 18.38
CA ARG A 106 7.96 -8.39 18.22
C ARG A 106 8.96 -8.30 17.08
N VAL A 107 8.57 -7.72 15.94
CA VAL A 107 9.45 -7.56 14.77
C VAL A 107 10.65 -6.67 15.09
N GLN A 108 10.46 -5.59 15.85
CA GLN A 108 11.53 -4.68 16.25
C GLN A 108 12.50 -5.27 17.29
N GLU A 109 12.03 -6.20 18.13
CA GLU A 109 12.86 -6.93 19.09
C GLU A 109 13.67 -8.07 18.45
N MET A 110 13.29 -8.52 17.25
CA MET A 110 14.00 -9.56 16.52
C MET A 110 15.33 -9.04 15.95
N ASP A 111 16.39 -9.85 16.05
CA ASP A 111 17.65 -9.59 15.33
C ASP A 111 17.50 -9.97 13.85
N ILE A 112 16.75 -9.14 13.12
CA ILE A 112 16.47 -9.35 11.70
C ILE A 112 17.72 -8.99 10.89
N LYS A 113 18.39 -10.02 10.37
CA LYS A 113 19.50 -9.83 9.44
C LYS A 113 18.98 -9.58 8.02
N PRO A 114 19.69 -8.75 7.23
CA PRO A 114 19.44 -8.65 5.81
C PRO A 114 19.46 -10.05 5.19
N LYS A 115 18.47 -10.33 4.34
CA LYS A 115 18.35 -11.66 3.76
C LYS A 115 19.33 -11.83 2.61
N THR A 116 20.32 -12.70 2.78
CA THR A 116 21.11 -13.19 1.65
C THR A 116 20.22 -14.06 0.78
N LEU A 117 19.99 -13.64 -0.45
CA LEU A 117 19.21 -14.41 -1.40
C LEU A 117 20.11 -15.39 -2.14
N TYR A 118 19.73 -16.65 -2.11
CA TYR A 118 20.23 -17.65 -3.04
C TYR A 118 19.41 -17.61 -4.32
N SER A 119 19.80 -18.40 -5.33
CA SER A 119 18.92 -18.61 -6.49
C SER A 119 17.58 -19.18 -6.05
N LEU A 120 16.52 -18.84 -6.79
CA LEU A 120 15.24 -19.56 -6.68
C LEU A 120 15.52 -21.06 -6.86
N PRO A 121 14.82 -21.95 -6.13
CA PRO A 121 14.97 -23.39 -6.34
C PRO A 121 14.61 -23.77 -7.79
N GLU A 122 15.19 -24.85 -8.33
CA GLU A 122 15.10 -25.20 -9.77
C GLU A 122 13.66 -25.31 -10.30
N ASP A 123 12.71 -25.74 -9.47
CA ASP A 123 11.29 -25.87 -9.85
C ASP A 123 10.54 -24.52 -9.91
N TYR A 124 11.19 -23.43 -9.51
CA TYR A 124 10.61 -22.08 -9.52
C TYR A 124 11.22 -21.24 -10.63
N SER A 125 10.37 -20.46 -11.29
CA SER A 125 10.80 -19.40 -12.20
C SER A 125 10.19 -18.07 -11.78
N MET A 126 10.87 -16.98 -12.13
CA MET A 126 10.40 -15.63 -11.86
C MET A 126 10.44 -14.80 -13.14
N VAL A 127 9.34 -14.13 -13.44
CA VAL A 127 9.16 -13.36 -14.67
C VAL A 127 8.51 -12.01 -14.39
N TRP A 128 8.70 -11.06 -15.30
CA TRP A 128 7.94 -9.82 -15.30
C TRP A 128 6.50 -10.09 -15.72
N GLY A 129 5.55 -9.51 -15.00
CA GLY A 129 4.16 -9.46 -15.42
C GLY A 129 4.02 -8.68 -16.72
N THR A 130 3.13 -9.14 -17.60
CA THR A 130 2.76 -8.46 -18.84
C THR A 130 1.25 -8.59 -19.00
N LYS A 131 0.64 -7.81 -19.90
CA LYS A 131 -0.81 -7.87 -20.13
C LYS A 131 -1.31 -9.26 -20.53
N HIS A 132 -0.45 -10.13 -21.05
CA HIS A 132 -0.80 -11.52 -21.35
C HIS A 132 -1.04 -12.37 -20.09
N HIS A 133 -0.46 -11.98 -18.95
CA HIS A 133 -0.65 -12.68 -17.67
C HIS A 133 -1.88 -12.18 -16.90
N ALA A 134 -2.60 -11.16 -17.38
CA ALA A 134 -3.65 -10.49 -16.62
C ALA A 134 -4.80 -11.43 -16.20
N GLU A 135 -5.22 -12.35 -17.08
CA GLU A 135 -6.24 -13.35 -16.76
C GLU A 135 -5.77 -14.30 -15.65
N GLU A 136 -4.56 -14.85 -15.78
CA GLU A 136 -3.99 -15.75 -14.75
C GLU A 136 -3.77 -15.04 -13.42
N MET A 137 -3.33 -13.78 -13.45
CA MET A 137 -3.13 -12.98 -12.25
C MET A 137 -4.45 -12.68 -11.54
N ALA A 138 -5.50 -12.31 -12.29
CA ALA A 138 -6.84 -12.08 -11.74
C ALA A 138 -7.37 -13.34 -11.04
N ASP A 139 -7.30 -14.49 -11.72
CA ASP A 139 -7.68 -15.78 -11.15
C ASP A 139 -6.86 -16.09 -9.88
N PHE A 140 -5.55 -15.88 -9.93
CA PHE A 140 -4.67 -16.11 -8.77
C PHE A 140 -5.04 -15.22 -7.59
N TYR A 141 -5.21 -13.92 -7.79
CA TYR A 141 -5.59 -12.99 -6.73
C TYR A 141 -6.94 -13.33 -6.13
N GLY A 142 -7.93 -13.68 -6.96
CA GLY A 142 -9.26 -14.11 -6.51
C GLY A 142 -9.23 -15.40 -5.66
N THR A 143 -8.18 -16.22 -5.77
CA THR A 143 -7.98 -17.39 -4.88
C THR A 143 -7.28 -17.07 -3.56
N VAL A 144 -6.56 -15.94 -3.49
CA VAL A 144 -5.73 -15.56 -2.33
C VAL A 144 -6.44 -14.54 -1.44
N PHE A 145 -7.17 -13.61 -2.04
CA PHE A 145 -7.87 -12.53 -1.35
C PHE A 145 -9.38 -12.74 -1.42
N ASP A 146 -10.02 -12.94 -0.26
CA ASP A 146 -11.48 -12.99 -0.17
C ASP A 146 -12.11 -11.61 -0.48
N THR A 147 -11.47 -10.54 0.03
CA THR A 147 -11.81 -9.13 -0.24
C THR A 147 -10.51 -8.33 -0.34
N TYR A 148 -10.44 -7.42 -1.30
CA TYR A 148 -9.30 -6.50 -1.48
C TYR A 148 -9.81 -5.07 -1.80
N PRO A 149 -9.07 -4.00 -1.46
CA PRO A 149 -9.54 -2.63 -1.67
C PRO A 149 -9.68 -2.22 -3.14
N THR A 150 -9.00 -2.93 -4.04
CA THR A 150 -9.04 -2.71 -5.49
C THR A 150 -9.49 -3.98 -6.21
N PRO A 151 -10.08 -3.88 -7.41
CA PRO A 151 -10.54 -5.05 -8.17
C PRO A 151 -9.38 -5.78 -8.86
N ILE A 152 -8.40 -6.23 -8.05
CA ILE A 152 -7.20 -6.94 -8.52
C ILE A 152 -7.53 -8.38 -9.03
N ASP A 153 -8.78 -8.81 -8.88
CA ASP A 153 -9.38 -10.01 -9.47
C ASP A 153 -10.05 -9.74 -10.84
N ASP A 154 -9.95 -8.51 -11.37
CA ASP A 154 -10.41 -8.14 -12.71
C ASP A 154 -9.19 -8.02 -13.67
N PRO A 155 -9.12 -8.83 -14.74
CA PRO A 155 -8.00 -8.78 -15.68
C PRO A 155 -7.91 -7.45 -16.43
N ASP A 156 -9.01 -6.75 -16.67
CA ASP A 156 -8.98 -5.44 -17.33
C ASP A 156 -8.46 -4.36 -16.39
N TYR A 157 -8.76 -4.46 -15.09
CA TYR A 157 -8.16 -3.60 -14.07
C TYR A 157 -6.64 -3.82 -13.96
N ILE A 158 -6.16 -5.08 -13.96
CA ILE A 158 -4.72 -5.36 -13.96
C ILE A 158 -4.03 -4.75 -15.19
N LYS A 159 -4.65 -4.85 -16.37
CA LYS A 159 -4.10 -4.21 -17.59
C LYS A 159 -4.03 -2.70 -17.46
N GLN A 160 -5.06 -2.09 -16.86
CA GLN A 160 -5.07 -0.66 -16.56
C GLN A 160 -3.96 -0.27 -15.59
N MET A 161 -3.78 -1.01 -14.49
CA MET A 161 -2.66 -0.80 -13.56
C MET A 161 -1.30 -0.84 -14.29
N MET A 162 -1.10 -1.80 -15.20
CA MET A 162 0.13 -1.87 -16.01
C MET A 162 0.32 -0.67 -16.94
N ASP A 163 -0.78 -0.10 -17.47
CA ASP A 163 -0.73 1.14 -18.26
C ASP A 163 -0.43 2.36 -17.37
N ASP A 164 -0.93 2.36 -16.14
CA ASP A 164 -0.74 3.38 -15.11
C ASP A 164 0.51 3.11 -14.25
N HIS A 165 1.58 2.61 -14.87
CA HIS A 165 2.93 2.47 -14.30
C HIS A 165 3.11 1.45 -13.16
N VAL A 166 2.20 0.47 -13.02
CA VAL A 166 2.41 -0.66 -12.09
C VAL A 166 3.27 -1.76 -12.73
N HIS A 167 4.31 -2.16 -12.03
CA HIS A 167 5.21 -3.24 -12.44
C HIS A 167 4.99 -4.50 -11.58
N PHE A 168 4.63 -5.62 -12.19
CA PHE A 168 4.40 -6.88 -11.49
C PHE A 168 5.60 -7.84 -11.61
N SER A 169 5.91 -8.53 -10.51
CA SER A 169 6.79 -9.70 -10.47
C SER A 169 5.94 -10.94 -10.21
N LEU A 170 6.14 -11.99 -11.00
CA LEU A 170 5.41 -13.25 -10.92
C LEU A 170 6.37 -14.40 -10.67
N ILE A 171 6.01 -15.32 -9.76
CA ILE A 171 6.75 -16.56 -9.52
C ILE A 171 5.86 -17.75 -9.83
N TYR A 172 6.38 -18.66 -10.66
CA TYR A 172 5.75 -19.90 -11.03
C TYR A 172 6.41 -21.09 -10.33
N TYR A 173 5.63 -22.14 -10.08
CA TYR A 173 6.11 -23.48 -9.69
C TYR A 173 5.45 -24.51 -10.59
N ASN A 174 6.24 -25.28 -11.35
CA ASN A 174 5.72 -26.24 -12.34
C ASN A 174 4.63 -25.64 -13.25
N ASP A 175 4.92 -24.50 -13.87
CA ASP A 175 4.04 -23.74 -14.78
C ASP A 175 2.74 -23.18 -14.15
N GLN A 176 2.61 -23.20 -12.83
CA GLN A 176 1.50 -22.58 -12.12
C GLN A 176 1.96 -21.30 -11.40
N LEU A 177 1.24 -20.18 -11.58
CA LEU A 177 1.46 -18.98 -10.78
C LEU A 177 1.21 -19.25 -9.28
N VAL A 178 2.22 -19.03 -8.45
CA VAL A 178 2.15 -19.31 -7.00
C VAL A 178 2.46 -18.11 -6.12
N SER A 179 3.05 -17.05 -6.67
CA SER A 179 3.29 -15.78 -5.97
C SER A 179 3.30 -14.61 -6.95
N ALA A 180 2.69 -13.50 -6.56
CA ALA A 180 2.67 -12.25 -7.32
C ALA A 180 2.82 -11.07 -6.36
N CYS A 181 3.51 -10.02 -6.79
CA CYS A 181 3.57 -8.73 -6.10
C CYS A 181 3.89 -7.62 -7.10
N SER A 182 3.59 -6.39 -6.74
CA SER A 182 3.73 -5.22 -7.61
C SER A 182 4.55 -4.10 -6.98
N ALA A 183 5.01 -3.20 -7.85
CA ALA A 183 5.43 -1.86 -7.48
C ALA A 183 4.55 -0.86 -8.24
N ASP A 184 3.75 -0.08 -7.50
CA ASP A 184 2.86 0.96 -8.02
C ASP A 184 3.55 2.32 -7.92
N ILE A 185 3.67 3.05 -9.04
CA ILE A 185 4.46 4.28 -9.13
C ILE A 185 3.55 5.50 -8.96
N PHE A 186 3.80 6.27 -7.91
CA PHE A 186 3.19 7.56 -7.68
C PHE A 186 4.09 8.65 -8.29
N THR A 187 3.89 8.95 -9.57
CA THR A 187 4.75 9.88 -10.32
C THR A 187 4.85 11.25 -9.65
N ASP A 188 3.73 11.81 -9.19
CA ASP A 188 3.69 13.12 -8.52
C ASP A 188 4.42 13.14 -7.17
N LEU A 189 4.67 11.96 -6.58
CA LEU A 189 5.40 11.79 -5.32
C LEU A 189 6.86 11.40 -5.56
N ASN A 190 7.22 10.99 -6.78
CA ASN A 190 8.48 10.33 -7.10
C ASN A 190 8.80 9.16 -6.14
N ALA A 191 7.75 8.39 -5.83
CA ALA A 191 7.79 7.26 -4.92
C ALA A 191 7.07 6.05 -5.52
N ALA A 192 7.35 4.86 -5.01
CA ALA A 192 6.64 3.65 -5.40
C ALA A 192 6.16 2.84 -4.19
N GLU A 193 4.94 2.32 -4.25
CA GLU A 193 4.41 1.39 -3.25
C GLU A 193 4.75 -0.04 -3.65
N PHE A 194 5.44 -0.79 -2.79
CA PHE A 194 5.53 -2.24 -2.91
C PHE A 194 4.24 -2.86 -2.35
N THR A 195 3.43 -3.45 -3.23
CA THR A 195 2.04 -3.80 -2.88
C THR A 195 1.56 -5.06 -3.61
N ASP A 196 0.27 -5.36 -3.49
CA ASP A 196 -0.43 -6.52 -4.09
C ASP A 196 0.29 -7.86 -3.89
N CYS A 197 0.88 -8.04 -2.70
CA CYS A 197 1.68 -9.21 -2.37
C CYS A 197 0.78 -10.41 -2.02
N ALA A 198 0.78 -11.42 -2.89
CA ALA A 198 0.04 -12.65 -2.73
C ALA A 198 0.96 -13.87 -2.90
N THR A 199 0.85 -14.85 -2.00
CA THR A 199 1.50 -16.17 -2.15
C THR A 199 0.48 -17.25 -1.80
N SER A 200 0.35 -18.25 -2.68
CA SER A 200 -0.54 -19.38 -2.46
C SER A 200 -0.25 -20.08 -1.14
N PRO A 201 -1.27 -20.56 -0.40
CA PRO A 201 -1.09 -21.15 0.94
C PRO A 201 -0.01 -22.25 1.01
N HIS A 202 0.06 -23.12 0.00
CA HIS A 202 1.03 -24.23 -0.07
C HIS A 202 2.48 -23.79 -0.36
N HIS A 203 2.69 -22.52 -0.71
CA HIS A 203 4.01 -21.95 -1.02
C HIS A 203 4.46 -20.87 -0.03
N ARG A 204 3.64 -20.55 0.98
CA ARG A 204 4.00 -19.64 2.07
C ARG A 204 5.18 -20.20 2.86
N GLY A 205 5.97 -19.30 3.47
CA GLY A 205 7.16 -19.68 4.26
C GLY A 205 8.39 -20.09 3.44
N LYS A 206 8.28 -20.21 2.10
CA LYS A 206 9.41 -20.55 1.22
C LYS A 206 10.26 -19.35 0.81
N GLY A 207 9.93 -18.15 1.30
CA GLY A 207 10.71 -16.94 1.03
C GLY A 207 10.52 -16.33 -0.36
N LEU A 208 9.46 -16.69 -1.10
CA LEU A 208 9.23 -16.24 -2.48
C LEU A 208 9.20 -14.71 -2.64
N LEU A 209 8.43 -14.01 -1.79
CA LEU A 209 8.42 -12.54 -1.78
C LEU A 209 9.82 -11.94 -1.59
N SER A 210 10.71 -12.64 -0.89
CA SER A 210 12.07 -12.15 -0.71
C SER A 210 12.88 -12.14 -2.00
N HIS A 211 12.53 -12.95 -3.00
CA HIS A 211 13.15 -12.94 -4.34
C HIS A 211 12.52 -11.90 -5.26
N GLN A 212 11.23 -11.63 -5.13
CA GLN A 212 10.52 -10.64 -5.96
C GLN A 212 10.90 -9.20 -5.58
N TYR A 213 11.18 -8.96 -4.29
CA TYR A 213 11.50 -7.63 -3.80
C TYR A 213 12.72 -6.97 -4.51
N PRO A 214 13.92 -7.59 -4.57
CA PRO A 214 15.05 -6.98 -5.27
C PRO A 214 14.80 -6.72 -6.75
N MET A 215 14.01 -7.57 -7.42
CA MET A 215 13.66 -7.38 -8.83
C MET A 215 12.86 -6.08 -9.02
N LEU A 216 11.87 -5.84 -8.17
CA LEU A 216 11.09 -4.61 -8.17
C LEU A 216 11.92 -3.41 -7.72
N GLU A 217 12.71 -3.55 -6.66
CA GLU A 217 13.61 -2.49 -6.18
C GLU A 217 14.60 -2.03 -7.26
N THR A 218 15.24 -2.97 -7.96
CA THR A 218 16.16 -2.65 -9.07
C THR A 218 15.43 -1.89 -10.17
N LYS A 219 14.21 -2.32 -10.54
CA LYS A 219 13.42 -1.62 -11.54
C LYS A 219 13.06 -0.19 -11.10
N MET A 220 12.69 0.01 -9.84
CA MET A 220 12.38 1.34 -9.31
C MET A 220 13.62 2.26 -9.32
N LYS A 221 14.80 1.74 -8.97
CA LYS A 221 16.08 2.46 -9.08
C LYS A 221 16.41 2.86 -10.52
N GLU A 222 16.21 1.95 -11.47
CA GLU A 222 16.42 2.22 -12.91
C GLU A 222 15.49 3.33 -13.45
N LEU A 223 14.27 3.42 -12.90
CA LEU A 223 13.28 4.44 -13.25
C LEU A 223 13.52 5.78 -12.50
N GLY A 224 14.51 5.86 -11.63
CA GLY A 224 14.84 7.08 -10.90
C GLY A 224 13.93 7.38 -9.71
N ILE A 225 13.17 6.39 -9.24
CA ILE A 225 12.33 6.51 -8.03
C ILE A 225 13.23 6.71 -6.81
N GLN A 226 12.89 7.67 -5.96
CA GLN A 226 13.72 8.02 -4.79
C GLN A 226 13.36 7.24 -3.54
N THR A 227 12.08 6.87 -3.39
CA THR A 227 11.56 6.26 -2.17
C THR A 227 10.61 5.13 -2.52
N MET A 228 10.80 3.97 -1.90
CA MET A 228 9.79 2.93 -1.83
C MET A 228 9.09 2.96 -0.48
N PHE A 229 7.79 2.73 -0.47
CA PHE A 229 7.02 2.52 0.75
C PHE A 229 6.14 1.28 0.60
N THR A 230 5.55 0.81 1.70
CA THR A 230 4.59 -0.29 1.68
C THR A 230 3.70 -0.26 2.91
N TYR A 231 2.48 -0.74 2.75
CA TYR A 231 1.58 -1.06 3.85
C TYR A 231 1.59 -2.57 4.06
N THR A 232 1.86 -2.99 5.29
CA THR A 232 1.72 -4.39 5.68
C THR A 232 0.61 -4.51 6.71
N ARG A 233 -0.28 -5.50 6.58
CA ARG A 233 -1.25 -5.81 7.64
C ARG A 233 -0.52 -5.93 8.97
N ALA A 234 -0.98 -5.21 9.97
CA ALA A 234 -0.32 -5.08 11.27
C ALA A 234 -0.14 -6.44 11.97
N ILE A 235 -1.09 -7.36 11.79
CA ILE A 235 -1.04 -8.71 12.35
C ILE A 235 -0.18 -9.70 11.55
N SER A 236 0.25 -9.34 10.34
CA SER A 236 0.99 -10.23 9.45
C SER A 236 2.48 -10.26 9.79
N MET A 237 2.86 -11.17 10.69
CA MET A 237 4.26 -11.39 11.10
C MET A 237 5.18 -11.59 9.89
N GLY A 238 4.79 -12.44 8.94
CA GLY A 238 5.59 -12.75 7.75
C GLY A 238 5.85 -11.52 6.87
N MET A 239 4.83 -10.70 6.61
CA MET A 239 4.98 -9.50 5.78
C MET A 239 5.85 -8.45 6.45
N ASN A 240 5.66 -8.21 7.76
CA ASN A 240 6.47 -7.26 8.50
C ASN A 240 7.94 -7.71 8.61
N ILE A 241 8.20 -9.01 8.83
CA ILE A 241 9.57 -9.56 8.83
C ILE A 241 10.22 -9.41 7.45
N VAL A 242 9.54 -9.80 6.36
CA VAL A 242 10.13 -9.71 5.00
C VAL A 242 10.44 -8.25 4.65
N THR A 243 9.58 -7.32 5.03
CA THR A 243 9.78 -5.88 4.82
C THR A 243 11.00 -5.38 5.59
N ALA A 244 11.13 -5.72 6.87
CA ALA A 244 12.30 -5.39 7.68
C ALA A 244 13.60 -6.04 7.14
N GLN A 245 13.54 -7.30 6.69
CA GLN A 245 14.67 -8.02 6.09
C GLN A 245 15.24 -7.33 4.85
N HIS A 246 14.39 -6.57 4.13
CA HIS A 246 14.76 -5.84 2.93
C HIS A 246 15.13 -4.38 3.18
N GLY A 247 15.34 -4.02 4.45
CA GLY A 247 15.91 -2.73 4.84
C GLY A 247 14.91 -1.59 4.86
N PHE A 248 13.61 -1.88 4.90
CA PHE A 248 12.63 -0.85 5.18
C PHE A 248 12.67 -0.44 6.66
N THR A 249 12.41 0.83 6.88
CA THR A 249 12.25 1.46 8.19
C THR A 249 10.76 1.54 8.52
N PHE A 250 10.39 1.15 9.74
CA PHE A 250 9.02 1.32 10.23
C PHE A 250 8.71 2.81 10.42
N GLY A 251 7.62 3.28 9.82
CA GLY A 251 7.18 4.67 9.86
C GLY A 251 6.02 4.93 10.82
N GLY A 252 5.28 3.91 11.23
CA GLY A 252 4.10 4.04 12.09
C GLY A 252 3.00 3.06 11.71
N CYS A 253 1.86 3.16 12.38
CA CYS A 253 0.72 2.26 12.18
C CYS A 253 -0.52 3.08 11.84
N MET A 254 -1.09 2.81 10.67
CA MET A 254 -2.35 3.40 10.23
C MET A 254 -3.49 2.51 10.72
N VAL A 255 -4.26 3.00 11.70
CA VAL A 255 -5.30 2.24 12.41
C VAL A 255 -6.53 2.07 11.52
N GLN A 256 -7.04 0.84 11.43
CA GLN A 256 -8.22 0.46 10.64
C GLN A 256 -8.23 1.14 9.27
N ASN A 257 -7.14 0.94 8.53
CA ASN A 257 -6.85 1.72 7.33
C ASN A 257 -7.41 1.07 6.07
N SER A 258 -7.28 -0.24 5.90
CA SER A 258 -7.60 -0.92 4.63
C SER A 258 -8.51 -2.12 4.83
N MET A 259 -9.52 -2.29 3.99
CA MET A 259 -10.37 -3.49 3.97
C MET A 259 -9.65 -4.65 3.27
N ILE A 260 -9.20 -5.66 4.01
CA ILE A 260 -8.49 -6.82 3.46
C ILE A 260 -9.01 -8.11 4.10
N GLY A 261 -9.49 -9.04 3.28
CA GLY A 261 -10.05 -10.30 3.74
C GLY A 261 -11.39 -10.11 4.45
N THR A 262 -11.40 -10.32 5.77
CA THR A 262 -12.64 -10.37 6.58
C THR A 262 -12.97 -9.06 7.30
N GLY A 263 -12.14 -8.03 7.19
CA GLY A 263 -12.37 -6.77 7.92
C GLY A 263 -11.44 -5.63 7.54
N ILE A 264 -11.63 -4.50 8.23
CA ILE A 264 -10.78 -3.33 8.12
C ILE A 264 -9.58 -3.51 9.06
N GLU A 265 -8.39 -3.51 8.49
CA GLU A 265 -7.16 -3.88 9.15
C GLU A 265 -6.28 -2.66 9.44
N ASP A 266 -5.57 -2.73 10.57
CA ASP A 266 -4.42 -1.88 10.84
C ASP A 266 -3.30 -2.17 9.84
N MET A 267 -2.63 -1.12 9.38
CA MET A 267 -1.55 -1.23 8.41
C MET A 267 -0.27 -0.59 8.95
N ASN A 268 0.74 -1.40 9.21
CA ASN A 268 2.09 -0.91 9.49
C ASN A 268 2.67 -0.32 8.21
N MET A 269 3.05 0.96 8.27
CA MET A 269 3.68 1.66 7.16
C MET A 269 5.20 1.58 7.27
N TRP A 270 5.82 1.27 6.15
CA TRP A 270 7.26 1.06 6.03
C TRP A 270 7.81 1.86 4.85
N TYR A 271 9.07 2.31 4.95
CA TYR A 271 9.73 3.05 3.87
C TYR A 271 11.20 2.74 3.71
N LYS A 272 11.71 2.94 2.50
CA LYS A 272 13.11 2.76 2.14
C LYS A 272 13.51 3.79 1.09
N LYS A 273 14.55 4.57 1.37
CA LYS A 273 15.18 5.43 0.35
C LYS A 273 16.00 4.54 -0.59
N LEU A 274 15.86 4.76 -1.90
CA LEU A 274 16.50 3.96 -2.94
C LEU A 274 17.89 4.48 -3.35
#